data_AF-A0A2D7V537-F1
#
_entry.id   AF-A0A2D7V537-F1
#
_cell.length_a   1.000
_cell.length_b   1.000
_cell.length_c   1.000
_cell.angle_alpha   90.00
_cell.angle_beta   90.00
_cell.angle_gamma   90.00
#
_symmetry.space_group_name_H-M   'P 1'
#
loop_
_entity.id
_entity.type
_entity.pdbx_description
1 polymer ?
#
loop_
_entity_poly.entity_id
_entity_poly.type
_entity_poly.pdbx_seq_one_letter_code
_entity_poly.pdbx_strand_id
1 'polypeptide(L)' 'MSEIKELSTLELQKKLRELGDELLQLQIRKQTGQVEKPHLIKSIRRDRARILTTLAQANS' A
#
# COMPACT_ATOMS: atom_id res chain seq x y z
N MET A 1 9.89 12.21 -4.58
CA MET A 1 8.44 12.42 -4.79
C MET A 1 8.01 12.12 -6.24
N SER A 2 8.96 11.97 -7.18
CA SER A 2 8.66 11.90 -8.62
C SER A 2 8.27 10.50 -9.13
N GLU A 3 8.69 9.42 -8.49
CA GLU A 3 8.43 8.05 -9.01
C GLU A 3 6.95 7.62 -8.95
N ILE A 4 6.13 8.22 -8.07
CA ILE A 4 4.69 7.87 -7.96
C ILE A 4 3.85 8.62 -9.01
N LYS A 5 4.36 9.75 -9.52
CA LYS A 5 3.69 10.52 -10.59
C LYS A 5 3.99 9.99 -11.99
N GLU A 6 5.08 9.26 -12.17
CA GLU A 6 5.44 8.65 -13.47
C GLU A 6 4.72 7.30 -13.71
N LEU A 7 4.30 6.62 -12.65
CA LEU A 7 3.52 5.39 -12.75
C LEU A 7 2.12 5.69 -13.28
N SER A 8 1.67 4.90 -14.25
CA SER A 8 0.32 5.02 -14.80
C SER A 8 -0.72 4.76 -13.70
N THR A 9 -1.93 5.33 -13.82
CA THR A 9 -3.06 5.05 -12.91
C THR A 9 -3.30 3.55 -12.75
N LEU A 10 -3.07 2.76 -13.80
CA LEU A 10 -3.16 1.30 -13.79
C LEU A 10 -2.10 0.65 -12.87
N GLU A 11 -0.86 1.14 -12.90
CA GLU A 11 0.24 0.63 -12.08
C GLU A 11 0.07 1.02 -10.61
N LEU A 12 -0.41 2.24 -10.36
CA LEU A 12 -0.80 2.68 -9.02
C LEU A 12 -1.90 1.79 -8.44
N GLN A 13 -2.93 1.45 -9.23
CA GLN A 13 -3.97 0.51 -8.81
C GLN A 13 -3.43 -0.90 -8.59
N LYS A 14 -2.49 -1.38 -9.42
CA LYS A 14 -1.84 -2.67 -9.24
C LYS A 14 -1.06 -2.72 -7.92
N LYS A 15 -0.25 -1.68 -7.65
CA LYS A 15 0.52 -1.55 -6.41
C LYS A 15 -0.38 -1.43 -5.18
N LEU A 16 -1.54 -0.76 -5.31
CA LEU A 16 -2.55 -0.70 -4.25
C LEU A 16 -3.10 -2.10 -3.89
N ARG A 17 -3.33 -2.96 -4.89
CA ARG A 17 -3.78 -4.34 -4.68
C ARG A 17 -2.70 -5.18 -4.01
N GLU A 18 -1.47 -5.13 -4.51
CA GLU A 18 -0.32 -5.86 -3.95
C GLU A 18 -0.09 -5.48 -2.47
N LEU A 19 -0.12 -4.19 -2.14
CA LEU A 19 -0.04 -3.70 -0.75
C LEU A 19 -1.23 -4.15 0.11
N GLY A 20 -2.40 -4.38 -0.49
CA GLY A 20 -3.56 -4.94 0.20
C GLY A 20 -3.36 -6.41 0.58
N ASP A 21 -2.83 -7.20 -0.35
CA ASP A 21 -2.54 -8.62 -0.13
C ASP A 21 -1.42 -8.79 0.91
N GLU A 22 -0.37 -7.97 0.84
CA GLU A 22 0.70 -7.95 1.84
C GLU A 22 0.17 -7.57 3.24
N LEU A 23 -0.75 -6.60 3.30
CA LEU A 23 -1.40 -6.21 4.56
C LEU A 23 -2.20 -7.39 5.15
N LEU A 24 -2.97 -8.11 4.33
CA LEU A 24 -3.74 -9.27 4.75
C LEU A 24 -2.81 -10.37 5.30
N GLN A 25 -1.73 -10.68 4.57
CA GLN A 25 -0.72 -11.64 5.01
C GLN A 25 -0.08 -11.23 6.35
N LEU A 26 0.25 -9.96 6.52
CA LEU A 26 0.79 -9.44 7.78
C LEU A 26 -0.24 -9.49 8.91
N GLN A 27 -1.52 -9.24 8.64
CA GLN A 27 -2.58 -9.38 9.65
C GLN A 27 -2.79 -10.83 10.07
N ILE A 28 -2.77 -11.77 9.12
CA ILE A 28 -2.84 -13.21 9.43
C ILE A 28 -1.64 -13.62 10.28
N ARG A 29 -0.42 -13.24 9.89
CA ARG A 29 0.80 -13.48 10.69
C ARG A 29 0.74 -12.83 12.08
N LYS A 30 0.06 -11.68 12.19
CA LYS A 30 -0.15 -11.00 13.48
C LYS A 30 -1.03 -11.83 14.39
N GLN A 31 -2.11 -12.36 13.81
CA GLN A 31 -3.06 -13.22 14.51
C GLN A 31 -2.39 -14.53 14.98
N THR A 32 -1.49 -15.11 14.16
CA THR A 32 -0.75 -16.34 14.50
C THR A 32 0.41 -16.11 15.48
N GLY A 33 0.60 -14.89 15.98
CA GLY A 33 1.64 -14.58 16.98
C GLY A 33 3.07 -14.49 16.44
N GLN A 34 3.25 -14.57 15.12
CA GLN A 34 4.56 -14.57 14.45
C GLN A 34 4.87 -13.25 13.73
N VAL A 35 4.29 -12.13 14.18
CA VAL A 35 4.60 -10.82 13.56
C VAL A 35 5.92 -10.29 14.08
N GLU A 36 6.96 -10.57 13.30
CA GLU A 36 8.30 -10.01 13.48
C GLU A 36 8.34 -8.51 13.18
N LYS A 37 7.41 -7.99 12.37
CA LYS A 37 7.48 -6.61 11.83
C LYS A 37 6.14 -5.85 11.83
N PRO A 38 5.58 -5.51 13.01
CA PRO A 38 4.32 -4.76 13.11
C PRO A 38 4.40 -3.34 12.53
N HIS A 39 5.60 -2.77 12.39
CA HIS A 39 5.83 -1.47 11.76
C HIS A 39 5.51 -1.46 10.26
N LEU A 40 5.60 -2.61 9.57
CA LEU A 40 5.29 -2.71 8.14
C LEU A 40 3.81 -2.44 7.86
N ILE A 41 2.90 -2.90 8.72
CA ILE A 41 1.46 -2.63 8.63
C ILE A 41 1.21 -1.10 8.57
N LYS A 42 1.90 -0.34 9.42
CA LYS A 42 1.78 1.12 9.44
C LYS A 42 2.42 1.77 8.20
N SER A 43 3.50 1.20 7.66
CA SER A 43 4.11 1.67 6.41
C SER A 43 3.17 1.47 5.22
N ILE A 44 2.71 0.24 5.03
CA ILE A 44 1.80 -0.17 3.95
C ILE A 44 0.53 0.68 3.96
N ARG A 45 -0.06 0.93 5.14
CA ARG A 45 -1.24 1.80 5.24
C ARG A 45 -0.95 3.24 4.79
N ARG A 46 0.24 3.79 5.10
CA ARG A 46 0.65 5.13 4.65
C ARG A 46 0.91 5.15 3.15
N ASP A 47 1.54 4.12 2.60
CA ASP A 47 1.83 4.05 1.18
C ASP A 47 0.56 3.89 0.35
N ARG A 48 -0.41 3.08 0.81
CA ARG A 48 -1.75 3.03 0.22
C ARG A 48 -2.46 4.39 0.24
N ALA A 49 -2.37 5.13 1.35
CA ALA A 49 -2.97 6.46 1.45
C ALA A 49 -2.34 7.44 0.43
N ARG A 50 -1.01 7.42 0.28
CA ARG A 50 -0.30 8.25 -0.72
C ARG A 50 -0.73 7.91 -2.15
N ILE A 51 -0.86 6.63 -2.47
CA ILE A 51 -1.33 6.17 -3.79
C ILE A 51 -2.75 6.67 -4.05
N LEU A 52 -3.66 6.52 -3.07
CA LEU A 52 -5.04 7.02 -3.20
C LEU A 52 -5.10 8.53 -3.40
N THR A 53 -4.29 9.31 -2.66
CA THR A 53 -4.20 10.76 -2.86
C THR A 53 -3.68 11.10 -4.25
N THR A 54 -2.68 10.37 -4.75
CA THR A 54 -2.13 10.60 -6.10
C THR A 54 -3.17 10.28 -7.18
N LEU A 55 -3.90 9.17 -7.03
CA LEU A 55 -5.02 8.81 -7.92
C LEU A 55 -6.14 9.86 -7.91
N ALA A 56 -6.48 10.38 -6.73
CA ALA A 56 -7.48 11.44 -6.61
C ALA A 56 -7.02 12.75 -7.29
N GLN A 57 -5.75 13.12 -7.14
CA GLN A 57 -5.16 14.28 -7.82
C GLN A 57 -5.06 14.09 -9.33
N ALA A 58 -4.86 12.86 -9.82
CA ALA A 58 -4.77 12.56 -11.26
C ALA A 58 -6.14 12.58 -11.97
N ASN A 59 -7.24 12.41 -11.23
CA ASN A 59 -8.61 12.46 -11.73
C ASN A 59 -9.27 13.86 -11.57
N SER A 60 -8.54 14.87 -11.08
CA SER A 60 -9.04 16.24 -10.87
C SER A 60 -8.55 17.21 -11.93
#